data_AF-A0AA42ZZN8-F1
#
_entry.id   AF-A0AA42ZZN8-F1
#
_cell.length_a   1.000
_cell.length_b   1.000
_cell.length_c   1.000
_cell.angle_alpha   90.00
_cell.angle_beta   90.00
_cell.angle_gamma   90.00
#
_symmetry.space_group_name_H-M   'P 1'
#
loop_
_entity.id
_entity.type
_entity.pdbx_description
1 polymer ?
#
loop_
_entity_poly.entity_id
_entity_poly.type
_entity_poly.pdbx_seq_one_letter_code
_entity_poly.pdbx_strand_id
1 'polypeptide(L)'
;MPSEDQTRIAVDAIRTRLELYHSAVAATTEQIRGLLAGTGETPEDQTIALGNFASGHVDVERFSAFTRQAAKIGPEAELPIRAALRALEDLLHMGDGLFVLDLAEGANLGAAVADRLATIGNAFSAAHVIELAKRGEYLEERHGLLLGGLAYADWSQSERALAPGLVIKLNGADFTPAQVAPYLDAGMKIVFVVTGDAPAAALARLVTPGVLVQQVSNDSGLDEFAACEGTAVAALLPKGVVTFIHDPAAGETTYQRFTTLELPGEIRKRAIGGISAVQQLEDLELLKTLAVVPTVTGEAASDPAGKLSAWLLSQTNLAGDG
;
A
#
# COMPACT_ATOMS: atom_id res chain seq x y z
N MET A 1 17.24 -19.37 7.26
CA MET A 1 17.66 -18.08 7.86
C MET A 1 16.38 -17.40 8.33
N PRO A 2 16.17 -17.16 9.64
CA PRO A 2 14.86 -16.81 10.18
C PRO A 2 14.17 -15.59 9.53
N SER A 3 14.96 -14.59 9.11
CA SER A 3 14.44 -13.39 8.45
C SER A 3 13.96 -13.63 7.01
N GLU A 4 14.58 -14.56 6.28
CA GLU A 4 14.13 -14.91 4.91
C GLU A 4 12.79 -15.66 4.95
N ASP A 5 12.62 -16.55 5.92
CA ASP A 5 11.35 -17.27 6.12
C ASP A 5 10.21 -16.31 6.49
N GLN A 6 10.47 -15.31 7.34
CA GLN A 6 9.50 -14.26 7.69
C GLN A 6 9.17 -13.36 6.51
N THR A 7 10.17 -13.01 5.70
CA THR A 7 9.96 -12.19 4.50
C THR A 7 9.04 -12.93 3.53
N ARG A 8 9.24 -14.23 3.35
CA ARG A 8 8.34 -15.07 2.53
C ARG A 8 6.91 -15.08 3.07
N ILE A 9 6.73 -15.28 4.38
CA ILE A 9 5.40 -15.22 5.02
C ILE A 9 4.73 -13.86 4.79
N ALA A 10 5.48 -12.77 4.93
CA ALA A 10 4.98 -11.42 4.71
C ALA A 10 4.57 -11.17 3.25
N VAL A 11 5.39 -11.62 2.28
CA VAL A 11 5.09 -11.51 0.85
C VAL A 11 3.86 -12.36 0.50
N ASP A 12 3.79 -13.60 1.01
CA ASP A 12 2.64 -14.49 0.80
C ASP A 12 1.34 -13.86 1.31
N ALA A 13 1.38 -13.16 2.45
CA ALA A 13 0.22 -12.50 3.06
C ALA A 13 -0.35 -11.33 2.23
N ILE A 14 0.43 -10.75 1.32
CA ILE A 14 0.00 -9.68 0.40
C ILE A 14 -0.09 -10.13 -1.07
N ARG A 15 0.19 -11.42 -1.36
CA ARG A 15 0.36 -11.94 -2.72
C ARG A 15 -0.77 -11.57 -3.67
N THR A 16 -2.03 -11.69 -3.24
CA THR A 16 -3.20 -11.35 -4.06
C THR A 16 -3.15 -9.92 -4.62
N ARG A 17 -2.72 -8.94 -3.80
CA ARG A 17 -2.59 -7.54 -4.25
C ARG A 17 -1.39 -7.33 -5.16
N LEU A 18 -0.27 -8.03 -4.90
CA LEU A 18 0.91 -7.97 -5.76
C LEU A 18 0.59 -8.49 -7.16
N GLU A 19 -0.09 -9.64 -7.23
CA GLU A 19 -0.51 -10.26 -8.50
C GLU A 19 -1.50 -9.39 -9.27
N LEU A 20 -2.45 -8.73 -8.57
CA LEU A 20 -3.39 -7.80 -9.20
C LEU A 20 -2.66 -6.62 -9.85
N TYR A 21 -1.76 -5.97 -9.10
CA TYR A 21 -0.99 -4.84 -9.62
C TYR A 21 -0.08 -5.27 -10.78
N HIS A 22 0.70 -6.35 -10.62
CA HIS A 22 1.57 -6.87 -11.68
C HIS A 22 0.78 -7.23 -12.94
N SER A 23 -0.37 -7.90 -12.79
CA SER A 23 -1.22 -8.26 -13.92
C SER A 23 -1.73 -7.01 -14.65
N ALA A 24 -2.11 -5.96 -13.93
CA ALA A 24 -2.54 -4.69 -14.53
C ALA A 24 -1.39 -4.01 -15.30
N VAL A 25 -0.19 -3.95 -14.72
CA VAL A 25 0.99 -3.37 -15.39
C VAL A 25 1.39 -4.19 -16.62
N ALA A 26 1.42 -5.52 -16.52
CA ALA A 26 1.76 -6.41 -17.62
C ALA A 26 0.74 -6.33 -18.77
N ALA A 27 -0.56 -6.37 -18.46
CA ALA A 27 -1.61 -6.25 -19.45
C ALA A 27 -1.54 -4.89 -20.17
N THR A 28 -1.29 -3.81 -19.43
CA THR A 28 -1.11 -2.47 -20.01
C THR A 28 0.13 -2.43 -20.92
N THR A 29 1.25 -2.98 -20.47
CA THR A 29 2.50 -3.05 -21.25
C THR A 29 2.27 -3.75 -22.59
N GLU A 30 1.62 -4.91 -22.60
CA GLU A 30 1.32 -5.65 -23.83
C GLU A 30 0.36 -4.90 -24.76
N GLN A 31 -0.68 -4.24 -24.21
CA GLN A 31 -1.57 -3.41 -25.01
C GLN A 31 -0.82 -2.27 -25.71
N ILE A 32 0.12 -1.63 -25.02
CA ILE A 32 0.92 -0.53 -25.57
C ILE A 32 1.95 -1.03 -26.59
N ARG A 33 2.58 -2.18 -26.35
CA ARG A 33 3.45 -2.83 -27.36
C ARG A 33 2.67 -3.11 -28.64
N GLY A 34 1.48 -3.69 -28.54
CA GLY A 34 0.62 -3.94 -29.69
C GLY A 34 0.21 -2.66 -30.43
N LEU A 35 -0.09 -1.60 -29.67
CA LEU A 35 -0.42 -0.30 -30.23
C LEU A 35 0.75 0.31 -31.03
N LEU A 36 1.97 0.25 -30.50
CA LEU A 36 3.19 0.74 -31.16
C LEU A 36 3.66 -0.15 -32.32
N ALA A 37 3.39 -1.46 -32.27
CA ALA A 37 3.69 -2.36 -33.39
C ALA A 37 2.73 -2.14 -34.57
N GLY A 38 1.46 -1.82 -34.29
CA GLY A 38 0.46 -1.47 -35.31
C GLY A 38 0.71 -0.12 -36.02
N THR A 39 1.65 0.69 -35.53
CA THR A 39 2.05 1.98 -36.13
C THR A 39 3.27 1.90 -37.04
N GLY A 40 3.93 0.75 -37.17
CA GLY A 40 5.08 0.58 -38.06
C GLY A 40 4.70 0.79 -39.53
N GLU A 41 5.35 1.74 -40.19
CA GLU A 41 5.20 2.00 -41.63
C GLU A 41 5.94 0.97 -42.50
N THR A 42 6.83 0.16 -41.90
CA THR A 42 7.70 -0.74 -42.65
C THR A 42 7.20 -2.21 -42.62
N PRO A 43 7.42 -2.98 -43.70
CA PRO A 43 7.10 -4.41 -43.74
C PRO A 43 7.78 -5.23 -42.62
N GLU A 44 8.94 -4.77 -42.12
CA GLU A 44 9.67 -5.41 -41.03
C GLU A 44 8.94 -5.28 -39.68
N ASP A 45 8.35 -4.12 -39.39
CA ASP A 45 7.56 -3.91 -38.16
C ASP A 45 6.29 -4.77 -38.13
N GLN A 46 5.66 -4.98 -39.30
CA GLN A 46 4.51 -5.86 -39.45
C GLN A 46 4.88 -7.35 -39.33
N THR A 47 6.11 -7.71 -39.72
CA THR A 47 6.64 -9.07 -39.56
C THR A 47 6.93 -9.38 -38.09
N ILE A 48 7.37 -8.39 -37.31
CA ILE A 48 7.53 -8.50 -35.85
C ILE A 48 6.16 -8.70 -35.17
N ALA A 49 5.14 -7.95 -35.59
CA ALA A 49 3.78 -8.04 -35.03
C ALA A 49 3.08 -9.39 -35.29
N LEU A 50 3.38 -10.05 -36.41
CA LEU A 50 2.79 -11.34 -36.80
C LEU A 50 3.61 -12.57 -36.33
N GLY A 51 4.81 -12.34 -35.80
CA GLY A 51 5.72 -13.38 -35.31
C GLY A 51 6.25 -14.34 -36.40
N ASN A 52 7.13 -15.27 -36.01
CA ASN A 52 7.75 -16.26 -36.92
C ASN A 52 6.74 -17.19 -37.64
N PHE A 53 5.47 -17.18 -37.24
CA PHE A 53 4.41 -18.01 -37.84
C PHE A 53 3.95 -17.49 -39.22
N ALA A 54 4.07 -16.18 -39.49
CA ALA A 54 3.65 -15.58 -40.75
C ALA A 54 4.73 -15.60 -41.85
N SER A 55 5.97 -15.95 -41.50
CA SER A 55 7.09 -15.97 -42.45
C SER A 55 6.86 -17.03 -43.54
N GLY A 56 6.52 -16.56 -44.75
CA GLY A 56 6.37 -17.37 -45.97
C GLY A 56 4.99 -17.99 -46.22
N HIS A 57 4.02 -17.86 -45.30
CA HIS A 57 2.67 -18.44 -45.45
C HIS A 57 1.54 -17.41 -45.53
N VAL A 58 1.84 -16.13 -45.23
CA VAL A 58 0.88 -15.04 -45.23
C VAL A 58 1.37 -13.95 -46.18
N ASP A 59 0.54 -13.61 -47.17
CA ASP A 59 0.72 -12.44 -48.02
C ASP A 59 0.37 -11.19 -47.19
N VAL A 60 1.39 -10.50 -46.70
CA VAL A 60 1.29 -9.37 -45.77
C VAL A 60 0.49 -8.22 -46.39
N GLU A 61 0.64 -7.97 -47.69
CA GLU A 61 -0.15 -6.94 -48.41
C GLU A 61 -1.64 -7.29 -48.41
N ARG A 62 -1.99 -8.55 -48.72
CA ARG A 62 -3.39 -9.00 -48.67
C ARG A 62 -3.95 -9.03 -47.26
N PHE A 63 -3.17 -9.41 -46.26
CA PHE A 63 -3.64 -9.53 -44.87
C PHE A 63 -3.92 -8.16 -44.23
N SER A 64 -3.10 -7.15 -44.56
CA SER A 64 -3.30 -5.76 -44.14
C SER A 64 -4.66 -5.18 -44.59
N ALA A 65 -5.22 -5.69 -45.69
CA ALA A 65 -6.52 -5.29 -46.21
C ALA A 65 -7.71 -5.86 -45.41
N PHE A 66 -7.51 -6.91 -44.61
CA PHE A 66 -8.55 -7.58 -43.82
C PHE A 66 -8.46 -7.31 -42.31
N THR A 67 -7.31 -6.82 -41.83
CA THR A 67 -7.18 -6.36 -40.44
C THR A 67 -7.78 -4.97 -40.28
N ARG A 68 -8.70 -4.81 -39.32
CA ARG A 68 -9.20 -3.48 -38.91
C ARG A 68 -7.97 -2.64 -38.58
N GLN A 69 -7.72 -1.59 -39.38
CA GLN A 69 -6.57 -0.69 -39.22
C GLN A 69 -6.50 -0.31 -37.74
N ALA A 70 -5.46 -0.76 -37.04
CA ALA A 70 -5.25 -0.37 -35.66
C ALA A 70 -5.29 1.17 -35.61
N ALA A 71 -5.93 1.75 -34.60
CA ALA A 71 -6.01 3.20 -34.47
C ALA A 71 -4.58 3.77 -34.57
N LYS A 72 -4.27 4.42 -35.70
CA LYS A 72 -2.93 4.92 -35.96
C LYS A 72 -2.66 6.04 -34.95
N ILE A 73 -1.66 5.85 -34.11
CA ILE A 73 -1.13 6.93 -33.28
C ILE A 73 -0.51 7.97 -34.22
N GLY A 74 -0.77 9.26 -33.98
CA GLY A 74 -0.07 10.32 -34.70
C GLY A 74 1.42 10.36 -34.34
N PRO A 75 2.32 10.82 -35.23
CA PRO A 75 3.77 10.81 -34.99
C PRO A 75 4.18 11.58 -33.71
N GLU A 76 3.43 12.61 -33.33
CA GLU A 76 3.67 13.41 -32.12
C GLU A 76 3.40 12.63 -30.81
N ALA A 77 2.54 11.62 -30.85
CA ALA A 77 2.17 10.82 -29.69
C ALA A 77 3.04 9.58 -29.50
N GLU A 78 3.87 9.22 -30.49
CA GLU A 78 4.72 8.03 -30.42
C GLU A 78 5.81 8.13 -29.36
N LEU A 79 6.53 9.25 -29.30
CA LEU A 79 7.63 9.44 -28.35
C LEU A 79 7.18 9.37 -26.88
N PRO A 80 6.11 10.09 -26.45
CA PRO A 80 5.60 9.97 -25.08
C PRO A 80 5.10 8.57 -24.73
N ILE A 81 4.44 7.88 -25.67
CA ILE A 81 3.95 6.51 -25.46
C ILE A 81 5.11 5.53 -25.32
N ARG A 82 6.20 5.68 -26.09
CA ARG A 82 7.42 4.88 -25.91
C ARG A 82 8.11 5.14 -24.57
N ALA A 83 8.12 6.39 -24.10
CA ALA A 83 8.66 6.72 -22.78
C ALA A 83 7.83 6.08 -21.65
N ALA A 84 6.50 6.15 -21.75
CA ALA A 84 5.58 5.49 -20.82
C ALA A 84 5.75 3.96 -20.83
N LEU A 85 5.92 3.34 -22.02
CA LEU A 85 6.18 1.91 -22.13
C LEU A 85 7.46 1.50 -21.39
N ARG A 86 8.56 2.25 -21.56
CA ARG A 86 9.81 1.97 -20.83
C ARG A 86 9.62 2.03 -19.32
N ALA A 87 8.89 3.01 -18.82
CA ALA A 87 8.59 3.11 -17.39
C ALA A 87 7.81 1.88 -16.87
N LEU A 88 6.86 1.35 -17.64
CA LEU A 88 6.15 0.12 -17.28
C LEU A 88 7.07 -1.12 -17.33
N GLU A 89 7.95 -1.19 -18.33
CA GLU A 89 8.94 -2.27 -18.45
C GLU A 89 9.94 -2.27 -17.30
N ASP A 90 10.40 -1.11 -16.87
CA ASP A 90 11.30 -0.94 -15.70
C ASP A 90 10.61 -1.44 -14.42
N LEU A 91 9.31 -1.16 -14.26
CA LEU A 91 8.51 -1.67 -13.12
C LEU A 91 8.41 -3.20 -13.14
N LEU A 92 8.12 -3.80 -14.29
CA LEU A 92 8.07 -5.25 -14.44
C LEU A 92 9.43 -5.90 -14.20
N HIS A 93 10.52 -5.25 -14.62
CA HIS A 93 11.87 -5.75 -14.44
C HIS A 93 12.29 -5.81 -12.97
N MET A 94 11.80 -4.89 -12.13
CA MET A 94 12.05 -4.91 -10.68
C MET A 94 11.39 -6.11 -9.97
N GLY A 95 10.34 -6.70 -10.55
CA GLY A 95 9.66 -7.89 -10.01
C GLY A 95 9.18 -7.69 -8.57
N ASP A 96 9.37 -8.70 -7.72
CA ASP A 96 8.97 -8.65 -6.30
C ASP A 96 9.79 -7.65 -5.47
N GLY A 97 11.00 -7.29 -5.93
CA GLY A 97 11.83 -6.27 -5.30
C GLY A 97 11.21 -4.87 -5.31
N LEU A 98 10.17 -4.66 -6.12
CA LEU A 98 9.35 -3.44 -6.09
C LEU A 98 8.52 -3.33 -4.80
N PHE A 99 8.16 -4.43 -4.16
CA PHE A 99 7.24 -4.42 -3.01
C PHE A 99 7.92 -4.77 -1.69
N VAL A 100 9.18 -5.23 -1.74
CA VAL A 100 9.99 -5.54 -0.57
C VAL A 100 11.05 -4.45 -0.39
N LEU A 101 10.94 -3.70 0.71
CA LEU A 101 11.93 -2.70 1.10
C LEU A 101 12.83 -3.30 2.19
N ASP A 102 14.15 -3.29 1.95
CA ASP A 102 15.14 -3.63 2.97
C ASP A 102 15.85 -2.35 3.42
N LEU A 103 15.48 -1.87 4.61
CA LEU A 103 15.95 -0.58 5.12
C LEU A 103 17.24 -0.76 5.91
N ALA A 104 18.26 0.02 5.53
CA ALA A 104 19.49 0.14 6.30
C ALA A 104 19.23 0.78 7.67
N GLU A 105 20.09 0.50 8.64
CA GLU A 105 20.01 1.10 9.97
C GLU A 105 20.06 2.64 9.88
N GLY A 106 19.19 3.32 10.62
CA GLY A 106 19.04 4.77 10.62
C GLY A 106 18.30 5.35 9.40
N ALA A 107 17.80 4.51 8.48
CA ALA A 107 16.98 4.99 7.36
C ALA A 107 15.65 5.59 7.85
N ASN A 108 15.17 6.63 7.17
CA ASN A 108 13.87 7.20 7.47
C ASN A 108 12.77 6.34 6.82
N LEU A 109 11.96 5.70 7.67
CA LEU A 109 10.88 4.80 7.23
C LEU A 109 9.86 5.51 6.33
N GLY A 110 9.34 6.66 6.74
CA GLY A 110 8.34 7.41 5.98
C GLY A 110 8.85 7.84 4.60
N ALA A 111 10.08 8.35 4.52
CA ALA A 111 10.70 8.74 3.25
C ALA A 111 10.90 7.53 2.32
N ALA A 112 11.40 6.41 2.84
CA ALA A 112 11.60 5.20 2.04
C ALA A 112 10.28 4.64 1.47
N VAL A 113 9.20 4.67 2.27
CA VAL A 113 7.86 4.29 1.80
C VAL A 113 7.33 5.29 0.78
N ALA A 114 7.50 6.59 1.01
CA ALA A 114 7.09 7.64 0.07
C ALA A 114 7.77 7.47 -1.29
N ASP A 115 9.09 7.31 -1.31
CA ASP A 115 9.89 7.12 -2.53
C ASP A 115 9.50 5.84 -3.25
N ARG A 116 9.23 4.77 -2.49
CA ARG A 116 8.81 3.50 -3.10
C ARG A 116 7.42 3.61 -3.72
N LEU A 117 6.47 4.21 -3.02
CA LEU A 117 5.14 4.48 -3.58
C LEU A 117 5.25 5.40 -4.78
N ALA A 118 6.09 6.45 -4.76
CA ALA A 118 6.31 7.29 -5.93
C ALA A 118 6.79 6.50 -7.16
N THR A 119 7.71 5.54 -6.94
CA THR A 119 8.18 4.62 -7.97
C THR A 119 7.04 3.75 -8.51
N ILE A 120 6.25 3.12 -7.64
CA ILE A 120 5.06 2.32 -8.03
C ILE A 120 4.06 3.19 -8.81
N GLY A 121 3.96 4.46 -8.45
CA GLY A 121 3.10 5.46 -9.09
C GLY A 121 3.47 5.75 -10.55
N ASN A 122 4.66 5.37 -10.99
CA ASN A 122 5.04 5.49 -12.40
C ASN A 122 4.13 4.70 -13.34
N ALA A 123 3.48 3.62 -12.87
CA ALA A 123 2.47 2.92 -13.67
C ALA A 123 1.28 3.83 -13.99
N PHE A 124 0.84 4.62 -13.02
CA PHE A 124 -0.27 5.55 -13.15
C PHE A 124 0.12 6.77 -13.99
N SER A 125 1.31 7.32 -13.75
CA SER A 125 1.87 8.37 -14.62
C SER A 125 1.99 7.91 -16.07
N ALA A 126 2.45 6.68 -16.30
CA ALA A 126 2.53 6.11 -17.65
C ALA A 126 1.14 6.06 -18.30
N ALA A 127 0.12 5.59 -17.57
CA ALA A 127 -1.26 5.58 -18.05
C ALA A 127 -1.78 6.99 -18.38
N HIS A 128 -1.50 7.99 -17.53
CA HIS A 128 -1.84 9.39 -17.79
C HIS A 128 -1.17 9.94 -19.04
N VAL A 129 0.15 9.72 -19.20
CA VAL A 129 0.92 10.15 -20.38
C VAL A 129 0.37 9.51 -21.65
N ILE A 130 0.06 8.22 -21.62
CA ILE A 130 -0.53 7.50 -22.76
C ILE A 130 -1.87 8.12 -23.16
N GLU A 131 -2.74 8.40 -22.20
CA GLU A 131 -4.07 8.95 -22.50
C GLU A 131 -3.99 10.39 -23.02
N LEU A 132 -3.11 11.23 -22.45
CA LEU A 132 -2.83 12.57 -22.96
C LEU A 132 -2.28 12.53 -24.40
N ALA A 133 -1.33 11.63 -24.67
CA ALA A 133 -0.74 11.46 -26.00
C ALA A 133 -1.79 11.01 -27.02
N LYS A 134 -2.65 10.03 -26.67
CA LYS A 134 -3.74 9.56 -27.54
C LYS A 134 -4.76 10.66 -27.88
N ARG A 135 -4.96 11.64 -26.99
CA ARG A 135 -5.86 12.78 -27.21
C ARG A 135 -5.20 13.95 -27.93
N GLY A 136 -3.88 13.90 -28.16
CA GLY A 136 -3.12 15.04 -28.69
C GLY A 136 -2.96 16.18 -27.68
N GLU A 137 -3.12 15.90 -26.39
CA GLU A 137 -3.08 16.88 -25.30
C GLU A 137 -1.73 16.86 -24.55
N TYR A 138 -0.78 16.03 -25.00
CA TYR A 138 0.53 15.94 -24.38
C TYR A 138 1.39 17.18 -24.67
N LEU A 139 1.99 17.75 -23.63
CA LEU A 139 2.88 18.91 -23.69
C LEU A 139 4.14 18.58 -22.87
N GLU A 140 5.29 18.46 -23.53
CA GLU A 140 6.56 18.08 -22.88
C GLU A 140 6.89 18.95 -21.66
N GLU A 141 6.74 20.27 -21.80
CA GLU A 141 7.04 21.24 -20.73
C GLU A 141 6.20 21.05 -19.47
N ARG A 142 5.00 20.47 -19.59
CA ARG A 142 4.08 20.24 -18.47
C ARG A 142 4.07 18.79 -17.99
N HIS A 143 4.25 17.83 -18.90
CA HIS A 143 3.99 16.42 -18.66
C HIS A 143 5.26 15.57 -18.70
N GLY A 144 6.39 16.10 -19.18
CA GLY A 144 7.66 15.36 -19.28
C GLY A 144 8.17 14.84 -17.94
N LEU A 145 7.84 15.53 -16.84
CA LEU A 145 8.24 15.12 -15.48
C LEU A 145 7.32 14.07 -14.84
N LEU A 146 6.16 13.74 -15.43
CA LEU A 146 5.20 12.80 -14.83
C LEU A 146 5.81 11.41 -14.62
N LEU A 147 6.72 10.99 -15.50
CA LEU A 147 7.41 9.69 -15.40
C LEU A 147 8.55 9.67 -14.36
N GLY A 148 8.75 10.76 -13.61
CA GLY A 148 9.76 10.88 -12.55
C GLY A 148 9.32 10.39 -11.17
N GLY A 149 8.10 9.86 -11.04
CA GLY A 149 7.50 9.43 -9.77
C GLY A 149 6.20 10.18 -9.48
N LEU A 150 5.10 9.44 -9.26
CA LEU A 150 3.83 10.02 -8.84
C LEU A 150 3.63 9.81 -7.34
N ALA A 151 3.70 10.88 -6.56
CA ALA A 151 3.55 10.78 -5.11
C ALA A 151 2.18 10.19 -4.74
N TYR A 152 2.13 9.37 -3.68
CA TYR A 152 0.90 8.70 -3.24
C TYR A 152 -0.27 9.67 -2.99
N ALA A 153 0.03 10.87 -2.51
CA ALA A 153 -0.95 11.93 -2.28
C ALA A 153 -1.67 12.35 -3.57
N ASP A 154 -1.00 12.25 -4.72
CA ASP A 154 -1.52 12.63 -6.03
C ASP A 154 -2.25 11.48 -6.74
N TRP A 155 -2.27 10.28 -6.14
CA TRP A 155 -3.05 9.16 -6.66
C TRP A 155 -4.53 9.40 -6.43
N SER A 156 -5.33 9.13 -7.45
CA SER A 156 -6.77 9.03 -7.37
C SER A 156 -7.22 7.84 -6.51
N GLN A 157 -8.48 7.87 -6.07
CA GLN A 157 -9.09 6.79 -5.29
C GLN A 157 -8.96 5.41 -5.99
N SER A 158 -9.17 5.37 -7.31
CA SER A 158 -9.10 4.14 -8.10
C SER A 158 -7.67 3.60 -8.22
N GLU A 159 -6.68 4.49 -8.31
CA GLU A 159 -5.26 4.12 -8.34
C GLU A 159 -4.80 3.58 -6.98
N ARG A 160 -5.23 4.23 -5.87
CA ARG A 160 -4.97 3.71 -4.53
C ARG A 160 -5.64 2.37 -4.27
N ALA A 161 -6.82 2.11 -4.84
CA ALA A 161 -7.46 0.79 -4.74
C ALA A 161 -6.65 -0.33 -5.41
N LEU A 162 -5.90 0.01 -6.47
CA LEU A 162 -4.96 -0.88 -7.16
C LEU A 162 -3.57 -0.91 -6.53
N ALA A 163 -3.34 -0.15 -5.46
CA ALA A 163 -2.05 -0.11 -4.79
C ALA A 163 -1.62 -1.52 -4.35
N PRO A 164 -0.38 -1.94 -4.67
CA PRO A 164 0.16 -3.18 -4.15
C PRO A 164 0.40 -3.03 -2.65
N GLY A 165 0.44 -4.17 -1.94
CA GLY A 165 0.94 -4.17 -0.57
C GLY A 165 2.45 -3.96 -0.52
N LEU A 166 2.97 -3.57 0.65
CA LEU A 166 4.40 -3.43 0.91
C LEU A 166 4.86 -4.34 2.05
N VAL A 167 6.04 -4.95 1.88
CA VAL A 167 6.80 -5.61 2.95
C VAL A 167 8.01 -4.76 3.26
N ILE A 168 8.20 -4.41 4.53
CA ILE A 168 9.28 -3.51 4.97
C ILE A 168 10.11 -4.23 6.03
N LYS A 169 11.38 -4.48 5.72
CA LYS A 169 12.37 -5.06 6.62
C LYS A 169 13.19 -3.93 7.24
N LEU A 170 13.34 -3.96 8.56
CA LEU A 170 14.08 -2.94 9.29
C LEU A 170 14.52 -3.41 10.67
N ASN A 171 15.45 -2.66 11.27
CA ASN A 171 15.84 -2.82 12.66
C ASN A 171 14.76 -2.23 13.58
N GLY A 172 14.46 -2.89 14.70
CA GLY A 172 13.46 -2.46 15.68
C GLY A 172 13.82 -1.13 16.36
N ALA A 173 15.09 -0.74 16.37
CA ALA A 173 15.52 0.58 16.82
C ALA A 173 15.10 1.71 15.85
N ASP A 174 14.87 1.41 14.58
CA ASP A 174 14.40 2.40 13.59
C ASP A 174 12.88 2.29 13.37
N PHE A 175 12.21 1.37 14.07
CA PHE A 175 10.81 1.05 13.85
C PHE A 175 9.89 2.14 14.42
N THR A 176 9.47 3.04 13.52
CA THR A 176 8.60 4.19 13.80
C THR A 176 7.29 4.10 12.98
N PRO A 177 6.44 3.10 13.24
CA PRO A 177 5.29 2.75 12.37
C PRO A 177 4.27 3.87 12.19
N ALA A 178 4.18 4.83 13.12
CA ALA A 178 3.31 6.00 12.96
C ALA A 178 3.57 6.78 11.66
N GLN A 179 4.79 6.72 11.12
CA GLN A 179 5.14 7.40 9.86
C GLN A 179 4.42 6.85 8.64
N VAL A 180 3.89 5.61 8.68
CA VAL A 180 3.13 5.05 7.54
C VAL A 180 1.63 5.31 7.60
N ALA A 181 1.12 5.90 8.70
CA ALA A 181 -0.30 6.17 8.86
C ALA A 181 -0.95 6.93 7.67
N PRO A 182 -0.30 7.92 7.03
CA PRO A 182 -0.87 8.61 5.88
C PRO A 182 -1.13 7.72 4.65
N TYR A 183 -0.51 6.54 4.57
CA TYR A 183 -0.67 5.60 3.45
C TYR A 183 -1.74 4.54 3.72
N LEU A 184 -2.27 4.46 4.94
CA LEU A 184 -3.26 3.44 5.33
C LEU A 184 -4.67 3.85 4.92
N ASP A 185 -4.93 3.89 3.62
CA ASP A 185 -6.26 4.09 3.03
C ASP A 185 -6.47 3.17 1.82
N ALA A 186 -7.70 3.18 1.27
CA ALA A 186 -8.07 2.50 0.02
C ALA A 186 -7.65 1.01 -0.10
N GLY A 187 -7.56 0.29 1.03
CA GLY A 187 -7.18 -1.11 1.07
C GLY A 187 -5.66 -1.37 1.12
N MET A 188 -4.83 -0.33 1.29
CA MET A 188 -3.39 -0.49 1.45
C MET A 188 -3.05 -1.54 2.52
N LYS A 189 -2.09 -2.41 2.18
CA LYS A 189 -1.58 -3.46 3.06
C LYS A 189 -0.09 -3.28 3.32
N ILE A 190 0.32 -3.11 4.57
CA ILE A 190 1.74 -2.95 4.93
C ILE A 190 2.13 -3.99 5.98
N VAL A 191 3.20 -4.73 5.74
CA VAL A 191 3.77 -5.70 6.70
C VAL A 191 5.19 -5.29 7.06
N PHE A 192 5.47 -5.20 8.35
CA PHE A 192 6.82 -5.00 8.88
C PHE A 192 7.45 -6.33 9.29
N VAL A 193 8.68 -6.59 8.83
CA VAL A 193 9.52 -7.68 9.30
C VAL A 193 10.63 -7.06 10.14
N VAL A 194 10.48 -7.11 11.46
CA VAL A 194 11.33 -6.37 12.38
C VAL A 194 12.37 -7.29 13.01
N THR A 195 13.63 -6.88 12.90
CA THR A 195 14.77 -7.57 13.52
C THR A 195 15.34 -6.74 14.66
N GLY A 196 15.99 -7.39 15.63
CA GLY A 196 16.52 -6.68 16.80
C GLY A 196 15.41 -6.15 17.71
N ASP A 197 15.81 -5.37 18.71
CA ASP A 197 14.91 -4.90 19.76
C ASP A 197 13.91 -3.85 19.26
N ALA A 198 12.62 -4.06 19.56
CA ALA A 198 11.53 -3.18 19.15
C ALA A 198 10.65 -2.76 20.34
N PRO A 199 9.92 -1.63 20.24
CA PRO A 199 8.93 -1.22 21.24
C PRO A 199 7.85 -2.29 21.44
N ALA A 200 7.46 -2.53 22.69
CA ALA A 200 6.55 -3.64 23.03
C ALA A 200 5.15 -3.54 22.40
N ALA A 201 4.63 -2.34 22.21
CA ALA A 201 3.31 -2.05 21.65
C ALA A 201 3.42 -1.13 20.43
N ALA A 202 4.42 -1.37 19.56
CA ALA A 202 4.79 -0.47 18.47
C ALA A 202 3.63 -0.06 17.55
N LEU A 203 2.71 -0.98 17.24
CA LEU A 203 1.56 -0.70 16.38
C LEU A 203 0.35 -0.07 17.09
N ALA A 204 0.40 0.16 18.41
CA ALA A 204 -0.76 0.63 19.18
C ALA A 204 -1.37 1.92 18.62
N ARG A 205 -0.53 2.83 18.13
CA ARG A 205 -0.96 4.13 17.59
C ARG A 205 -1.52 4.07 16.17
N LEU A 206 -1.43 2.91 15.50
CA LEU A 206 -2.07 2.67 14.21
C LEU A 206 -3.47 2.05 14.36
N VAL A 207 -3.94 1.82 15.58
CA VAL A 207 -5.34 1.42 15.83
C VAL A 207 -6.25 2.61 15.52
N THR A 208 -6.70 2.67 14.27
CA THR A 208 -7.61 3.69 13.75
C THR A 208 -8.84 3.04 13.12
N PRO A 209 -9.96 3.79 12.99
CA PRO A 209 -11.18 3.24 12.38
C PRO A 209 -10.93 2.70 10.96
N GLY A 210 -11.41 1.48 10.70
CA GLY A 210 -11.34 0.87 9.37
C GLY A 210 -9.99 0.22 9.02
N VAL A 211 -9.01 0.23 9.92
CA VAL A 211 -7.71 -0.42 9.72
C VAL A 211 -7.59 -1.66 10.59
N LEU A 212 -7.30 -2.81 9.96
CA LEU A 212 -6.87 -4.00 10.67
C LEU A 212 -5.42 -3.84 11.14
N VAL A 213 -5.16 -4.08 12.42
CA VAL A 213 -3.82 -3.99 13.01
C VAL A 213 -3.46 -5.32 13.65
N GLN A 214 -2.40 -5.97 13.16
CA GLN A 214 -1.92 -7.25 13.68
C GLN A 214 -0.47 -7.13 14.14
N GLN A 215 -0.22 -7.25 15.43
CA GLN A 215 1.13 -7.32 15.99
C GLN A 215 1.35 -8.71 16.56
N VAL A 216 2.31 -9.45 16.01
CA VAL A 216 2.56 -10.84 16.43
C VAL A 216 4.06 -11.12 16.55
N SER A 217 4.40 -12.20 17.24
CA SER A 217 5.78 -12.65 17.30
C SER A 217 6.22 -13.27 15.98
N ASN A 218 7.53 -13.26 15.78
CA ASN A 218 8.25 -13.75 14.60
C ASN A 218 8.03 -15.24 14.26
N ASP A 219 7.47 -16.01 15.18
CA ASP A 219 7.09 -17.43 15.04
C ASP A 219 5.59 -17.64 14.80
N SER A 220 4.82 -16.57 14.69
CA SER A 220 3.38 -16.58 14.40
C SER A 220 3.07 -16.35 12.91
N GLY A 221 1.86 -16.72 12.49
CA GLY A 221 1.32 -16.45 11.17
C GLY A 221 0.73 -15.04 11.02
N LEU A 222 0.33 -14.72 9.79
CA LEU A 222 -0.36 -13.47 9.41
C LEU A 222 -1.74 -13.78 8.82
N ASP A 223 -2.42 -14.80 9.33
CA ASP A 223 -3.64 -15.35 8.74
C ASP A 223 -4.79 -14.32 8.71
N GLU A 224 -4.98 -13.58 9.81
CA GLU A 224 -5.99 -12.52 9.92
C GLU A 224 -5.70 -11.33 8.99
N PHE A 225 -4.43 -10.91 8.93
CA PHE A 225 -3.98 -9.87 8.01
C PHE A 225 -4.15 -10.28 6.54
N ALA A 226 -3.81 -11.53 6.20
CA ALA A 226 -3.97 -12.06 4.85
C ALA A 226 -5.45 -12.11 4.46
N ALA A 227 -6.32 -12.57 5.37
CA ALA A 227 -7.77 -12.67 5.16
C ALA A 227 -8.49 -11.32 5.07
N CYS A 228 -7.90 -10.24 5.61
CA CYS A 228 -8.50 -8.90 5.54
C CYS A 228 -8.62 -8.41 4.09
N GLU A 229 -9.83 -8.04 3.63
CA GLU A 229 -10.02 -7.45 2.31
C GLU A 229 -9.69 -5.94 2.27
N GLY A 230 -9.79 -5.29 3.44
CA GLY A 230 -9.62 -3.85 3.62
C GLY A 230 -8.17 -3.39 3.87
N THR A 231 -8.06 -2.18 4.41
CA THR A 231 -6.76 -1.60 4.80
C THR A 231 -6.22 -2.35 6.02
N ALA A 232 -4.97 -2.76 5.96
CA ALA A 232 -4.35 -3.54 7.02
C ALA A 232 -2.88 -3.18 7.23
N VAL A 233 -2.43 -3.25 8.48
CA VAL A 233 -1.02 -3.14 8.86
C VAL A 233 -0.66 -4.26 9.82
N ALA A 234 0.47 -4.91 9.58
CA ALA A 234 0.97 -5.96 10.46
C ALA A 234 2.45 -5.83 10.76
N ALA A 235 2.90 -6.42 11.87
CA ALA A 235 4.31 -6.52 12.21
C ALA A 235 4.66 -7.89 12.79
N LEU A 236 5.68 -8.52 12.22
CA LEU A 236 6.40 -9.65 12.77
C LEU A 236 7.55 -9.11 13.62
N LEU A 237 7.49 -9.35 14.93
CA LEU A 237 8.42 -8.78 15.92
C LEU A 237 9.15 -9.86 16.73
N PRO A 238 10.33 -9.56 17.30
CA PRO A 238 11.00 -10.47 18.23
C PRO A 238 10.14 -10.78 19.46
N LYS A 239 10.48 -11.85 20.18
CA LYS A 239 9.82 -12.20 21.45
C LYS A 239 9.95 -11.09 22.50
N GLY A 240 8.94 -10.98 23.36
CA GLY A 240 8.88 -9.96 24.41
C GLY A 240 8.12 -8.69 24.02
N VAL A 241 7.37 -8.73 22.92
CA VAL A 241 6.38 -7.72 22.54
C VAL A 241 4.97 -8.18 22.89
N VAL A 242 4.01 -7.25 22.87
CA VAL A 242 2.59 -7.55 22.97
C VAL A 242 2.13 -8.23 21.68
N THR A 243 1.34 -9.28 21.81
CA THR A 243 0.65 -9.89 20.66
C THR A 243 -0.79 -9.41 20.68
N PHE A 244 -1.25 -8.76 19.61
CA PHE A 244 -2.64 -8.29 19.56
C PHE A 244 -3.16 -8.21 18.13
N ILE A 245 -4.48 -8.32 18.01
CA ILE A 245 -5.21 -8.15 16.76
C ILE A 245 -6.38 -7.21 17.02
N HIS A 246 -6.39 -6.10 16.30
CA HIS A 246 -7.55 -5.21 16.16
C HIS A 246 -8.16 -5.42 14.77
N ASP A 247 -9.33 -6.04 14.72
CA ASP A 247 -10.11 -6.25 13.50
C ASP A 247 -11.32 -5.30 13.48
N PRO A 248 -11.35 -4.31 12.56
CA PRO A 248 -12.46 -3.37 12.47
C PRO A 248 -13.81 -4.02 12.12
N ALA A 249 -13.80 -5.24 11.56
CA ALA A 249 -15.01 -5.99 11.20
C ALA A 249 -15.55 -6.88 12.33
N ALA A 250 -14.77 -7.12 13.39
CA ALA A 250 -15.14 -8.06 14.46
C ALA A 250 -16.24 -7.55 15.41
N GLY A 251 -16.55 -6.25 15.41
CA GLY A 251 -17.62 -5.70 16.25
C GLY A 251 -17.94 -4.22 16.01
N GLU A 252 -19.00 -3.75 16.65
CA GLU A 252 -19.47 -2.36 16.51
C GLU A 252 -18.65 -1.38 17.35
N THR A 253 -18.13 -1.85 18.49
CA THR A 253 -17.38 -1.02 19.46
C THR A 253 -15.90 -1.39 19.48
N THR A 254 -15.04 -0.45 19.88
CA THR A 254 -13.57 -0.61 19.84
C THR A 254 -13.08 -1.85 20.61
N TYR A 255 -13.62 -2.13 21.80
CA TYR A 255 -13.19 -3.28 22.59
C TYR A 255 -13.58 -4.62 21.94
N GLN A 256 -14.73 -4.70 21.25
CA GLN A 256 -15.14 -5.91 20.51
C GLN A 256 -14.25 -6.18 19.31
N ARG A 257 -13.57 -5.14 18.82
CA ARG A 257 -12.64 -5.23 17.69
C ARG A 257 -11.28 -5.77 18.10
N PHE A 258 -10.95 -5.82 19.39
CA PHE A 258 -9.76 -6.52 19.88
C PHE A 258 -10.07 -8.02 20.02
N THR A 259 -9.70 -8.81 19.02
CA THR A 259 -9.93 -10.26 19.01
C THR A 259 -8.83 -11.04 19.75
N THR A 260 -7.65 -10.44 19.88
CA THR A 260 -6.51 -10.98 20.62
C THR A 260 -5.79 -9.85 21.35
N LEU A 261 -5.41 -10.08 22.61
CA LEU A 261 -4.50 -9.22 23.37
C LEU A 261 -3.76 -10.06 24.42
N GLU A 262 -2.49 -10.35 24.14
CA GLU A 262 -1.61 -11.13 25.00
C GLU A 262 -0.40 -10.29 25.40
N LEU A 263 -0.24 -10.12 26.71
CA LEU A 263 0.89 -9.40 27.28
C LEU A 263 2.11 -10.34 27.39
N PRO A 264 3.33 -9.88 27.06
CA PRO A 264 4.52 -10.68 27.28
C PRO A 264 4.75 -10.84 28.79
N GLY A 265 5.31 -11.99 29.20
CA GLY A 265 5.59 -12.27 30.61
C GLY A 265 6.54 -11.25 31.27
N GLU A 266 7.46 -10.68 30.49
CA GLU A 266 8.29 -9.54 30.92
C GLU A 266 8.30 -8.46 29.83
N ILE A 267 7.97 -7.23 30.22
CA ILE A 267 8.10 -6.05 29.37
C ILE A 267 9.45 -5.41 29.64
N ARG A 268 10.21 -5.15 28.57
CA ARG A 268 11.52 -4.52 28.66
C ARG A 268 11.38 -3.07 29.12
N LYS A 269 12.10 -2.71 30.19
CA LYS A 269 12.05 -1.37 30.80
C LYS A 269 13.23 -0.49 30.37
N ARG A 270 13.55 -0.46 29.07
CA ARG A 270 14.63 0.37 28.51
C ARG A 270 14.16 1.13 27.28
N ALA A 271 14.80 2.27 27.00
CA ALA A 271 14.56 3.01 25.77
C ALA A 271 15.00 2.19 24.54
N ILE A 272 14.23 2.28 23.46
CA ILE A 272 14.48 1.60 22.19
C ILE A 272 14.19 2.62 21.09
N GLY A 273 15.13 2.84 20.17
CA GLY A 273 14.87 3.68 18.99
C GLY A 273 14.46 5.12 19.27
N GLY A 274 15.03 5.74 20.31
CA GLY A 274 14.61 7.08 20.75
C GLY A 274 13.28 7.11 21.51
N ILE A 275 12.56 6.00 21.62
CA ILE A 275 11.33 5.87 22.39
C ILE A 275 11.67 5.53 23.84
N SER A 276 11.28 6.40 24.77
CA SER A 276 11.54 6.24 26.20
C SER A 276 10.76 5.05 26.78
N ALA A 277 11.22 4.52 27.92
CA ALA A 277 10.48 3.46 28.62
C ALA A 277 9.09 3.92 29.09
N VAL A 278 8.92 5.22 29.39
CA VAL A 278 7.62 5.81 29.73
C VAL A 278 6.69 5.79 28.52
N GLN A 279 7.18 6.19 27.35
CA GLN A 279 6.39 6.19 26.12
C GLN A 279 5.94 4.78 25.73
N GLN A 280 6.79 3.77 25.91
CA GLN A 280 6.42 2.37 25.68
C GLN A 280 5.34 1.88 26.65
N LEU A 281 5.36 2.35 27.91
CA LEU A 281 4.31 2.05 28.88
C LEU A 281 2.99 2.75 28.51
N GLU A 282 3.04 3.99 28.03
CA GLU A 282 1.85 4.70 27.55
C GLU A 282 1.18 3.97 26.38
N ASP A 283 1.97 3.49 25.41
CA ASP A 283 1.43 2.74 24.26
C ASP A 283 0.81 1.40 24.70
N LEU A 284 1.39 0.76 25.72
CA LEU A 284 0.82 -0.44 26.34
C LEU A 284 -0.50 -0.13 27.08
N GLU A 285 -0.53 0.93 27.89
CA GLU A 285 -1.74 1.34 28.61
C GLU A 285 -2.84 1.78 27.65
N LEU A 286 -2.48 2.37 26.50
CA LEU A 286 -3.42 2.65 25.42
C LEU A 286 -4.09 1.36 24.93
N LEU A 287 -3.33 0.31 24.59
CA LEU A 287 -3.90 -0.98 24.16
C LEU A 287 -4.84 -1.58 25.21
N LYS A 288 -4.42 -1.59 26.47
CA LYS A 288 -5.26 -2.08 27.57
C LYS A 288 -6.55 -1.29 27.67
N THR A 289 -6.49 0.03 27.56
CA THR A 289 -7.65 0.91 27.65
C THR A 289 -8.62 0.67 26.49
N LEU A 290 -8.11 0.50 25.26
CA LEU A 290 -8.93 0.27 24.08
C LEU A 290 -9.62 -1.10 24.07
N ALA A 291 -9.03 -2.11 24.72
CA ALA A 291 -9.56 -3.47 24.80
C ALA A 291 -10.55 -3.69 25.96
N VAL A 292 -10.73 -2.71 26.85
CA VAL A 292 -11.63 -2.83 28.01
C VAL A 292 -13.06 -2.47 27.63
N VAL A 293 -14.02 -3.33 28.00
CA VAL A 293 -15.44 -3.02 27.95
C VAL A 293 -15.71 -1.81 28.84
N PRO A 294 -16.28 -0.70 28.34
CA PRO A 294 -16.63 0.43 29.18
C PRO A 294 -17.65 0.01 30.23
N THR A 295 -17.24 -0.01 31.49
CA THR A 295 -18.17 -0.24 32.59
C THR A 295 -18.97 1.04 32.81
N VAL A 296 -20.21 1.10 32.31
CA VAL A 296 -21.10 2.23 32.61
C VAL A 296 -21.58 2.08 34.06
N THR A 297 -20.89 2.75 34.99
CA THR A 297 -21.29 2.77 36.41
C THR A 297 -22.02 4.05 36.76
N GLY A 298 -23.08 3.94 37.58
CA GLY A 298 -23.82 5.06 38.15
C GLY A 298 -25.00 5.56 37.31
N GLU A 299 -25.50 6.73 37.66
CA GLU A 299 -26.70 7.41 37.12
C GLU A 299 -26.65 7.68 35.60
N ALA A 300 -25.52 7.42 34.93
CA ALA A 300 -25.38 7.50 33.47
C ALA A 300 -25.90 6.24 32.75
N ALA A 301 -25.99 5.10 33.45
CA ALA A 301 -26.59 3.89 32.93
C ALA A 301 -28.13 3.98 32.81
N SER A 302 -28.76 4.86 33.60
CA SER A 302 -30.23 4.98 33.67
C SER A 302 -30.83 5.89 32.60
N ASP A 303 -30.07 6.86 32.06
CA ASP A 303 -30.51 7.72 30.95
C ASP A 303 -29.32 8.24 30.12
N PRO A 304 -28.77 7.42 29.22
CA PRO A 304 -27.65 7.82 28.36
C PRO A 304 -28.04 8.92 27.36
N ALA A 305 -29.26 8.87 26.82
CA ALA A 305 -29.73 9.78 25.79
C ALA A 305 -30.01 11.19 26.33
N GLY A 306 -30.61 11.30 27.52
CA GLY A 306 -30.83 12.58 28.18
C GLY A 306 -29.53 13.27 28.58
N LYS A 307 -28.51 12.50 29.00
CA LYS A 307 -27.18 13.07 29.34
C LYS A 307 -26.38 13.51 28.11
N LEU A 308 -26.44 12.76 27.02
CA LEU A 308 -25.84 13.19 25.75
C LEU A 308 -26.50 14.49 25.26
N SER A 309 -27.83 14.56 25.35
CA SER A 309 -28.60 15.76 24.99
C SER A 309 -28.24 16.96 25.87
N ALA A 310 -28.14 16.78 27.19
CA ALA A 310 -27.74 17.84 28.12
C ALA A 310 -26.29 18.31 27.90
N TRP A 311 -25.37 17.39 27.59
CA TRP A 311 -23.98 17.73 27.29
C TRP A 311 -23.86 18.50 25.98
N LEU A 312 -24.52 18.06 24.90
CA LEU A 312 -24.54 18.77 23.62
C LEU A 312 -25.11 20.19 23.76
N LEU A 313 -26.19 20.34 24.55
CA LEU A 313 -26.77 21.65 24.85
C LEU A 313 -25.82 22.55 25.69
N SER A 314 -25.02 21.96 26.58
CA SER A 314 -24.00 22.70 27.35
C SER A 314 -22.84 23.19 26.48
N GLN A 315 -22.49 22.46 25.42
CA GLN A 315 -21.46 22.87 24.45
C GLN A 315 -21.96 23.99 23.53
N THR A 316 -23.25 24.02 23.19
CA THR A 316 -23.84 25.09 22.37
C THR A 316 -23.97 26.43 23.10
N ASN A 317 -23.91 26.44 24.44
CA ASN A 317 -23.99 27.66 25.25
C ASN A 317 -22.66 28.42 25.41
N LEU A 318 -21.57 28.00 24.76
CA LEU A 318 -20.28 28.72 24.76
C LEU A 318 -20.17 29.82 23.68
N ALA A 319 -21.26 30.19 23.01
CA ALA A 319 -21.27 31.23 21.97
C ALA A 319 -22.28 32.35 22.24
N GLY A 320 -22.52 32.71 23.51
CA GLY A 320 -23.44 33.79 23.84
C GLY A 320 -23.21 34.35 25.24
N ASP A 321 -22.11 35.07 25.44
CA ASP A 321 -22.08 36.20 26.36
C ASP A 321 -21.12 37.24 25.76
N GLY A 322 -21.71 38.40 25.43
CA GLY A 322 -20.99 39.65 25.17
C GLY A 322 -20.84 40.47 26.44
#